data_AF-A0A239N3R3-F1
#
_entry.id   AF-A0A239N3R3-F1
#
_cell.length_a   1.000
_cell.length_b   1.000
_cell.length_c   1.000
_cell.angle_alpha   90.00
_cell.angle_beta   90.00
_cell.angle_gamma   90.00
#
_symmetry.space_group_name_H-M   'P 1'
#
loop_
_entity.id
_entity.type
_entity.pdbx_description
1 polymer ?
#
loop_
_entity_poly.entity_id
_entity_poly.type
_entity_poly.pdbx_seq_one_letter_code
_entity_poly.pdbx_strand_id
1 'polypeptide(L)'
;MRDPSGQAVRPSLVGRFLAWVGIVAHVVVLFFYVVSGLVMPAWAVGVLVVIWAGLLAVAIALLRTRPPWTLVVPLVAVVVWFAVVSAGDAWLGWTA
;
A
#
# COMPACT_ATOMS: atom_id res chain seq x y z
N MET A 1 0.46 -14.29 -47.94
CA MET A 1 -0.54 -14.16 -46.87
C MET A 1 0.26 -14.02 -45.57
N ARG A 2 0.37 -12.82 -44.99
CA ARG A 2 1.16 -12.57 -43.76
C ARG A 2 0.25 -12.82 -42.56
N ASP A 3 0.71 -13.60 -41.60
CA ASP A 3 0.02 -13.78 -40.31
C ASP A 3 -0.05 -12.45 -39.54
N PRO A 4 -1.22 -12.06 -38.99
CA PRO A 4 -1.40 -10.87 -38.15
C PRO A 4 -0.95 -11.05 -36.68
N SER A 5 -0.15 -12.07 -36.35
CA SER A 5 0.23 -12.42 -34.98
C SER A 5 1.27 -11.51 -34.30
N GLY A 6 1.57 -10.36 -34.91
CA GLY A 6 2.49 -9.34 -34.38
C GLY A 6 1.86 -8.35 -33.39
N GLN A 7 0.72 -8.67 -32.75
CA GLN A 7 0.26 -7.88 -31.61
C GLN A 7 1.17 -8.18 -30.42
N ALA A 8 2.35 -7.57 -30.40
CA ALA A 8 3.06 -7.32 -29.15
C ALA A 8 2.02 -6.76 -28.18
N VAL A 9 1.68 -7.52 -27.13
CA VAL A 9 0.76 -7.09 -26.08
C VAL A 9 1.38 -5.84 -25.47
N ARG A 10 1.01 -4.67 -26.00
CA ARG A 10 1.49 -3.40 -25.47
C ARG A 10 1.03 -3.37 -24.01
N PRO A 11 1.92 -3.10 -23.04
CA PRO A 11 1.50 -2.94 -21.66
C PRO A 11 0.32 -1.96 -21.64
N SER A 12 -0.83 -2.38 -21.11
CA SER A 12 -2.03 -1.56 -21.15
C SER A 12 -1.77 -0.25 -20.41
N LEU A 13 -1.97 0.88 -21.09
CA LEU A 13 -1.79 2.21 -20.49
C LEU A 13 -2.66 2.35 -19.24
N VAL A 14 -3.85 1.75 -19.26
CA VAL A 14 -4.77 1.64 -18.12
C VAL A 14 -4.12 0.91 -16.96
N GLY A 15 -3.51 -0.26 -17.17
CA GLY A 15 -2.86 -1.01 -16.09
C GLY A 15 -1.70 -0.25 -15.46
N ARG A 16 -0.99 0.56 -16.25
CA ARG A 16 0.13 1.38 -15.76
C ARG A 16 -0.34 2.64 -15.03
N PHE A 17 -1.44 3.24 -15.46
CA PHE A 17 -2.10 4.33 -14.74
C PHE A 17 -2.63 3.86 -13.39
N LEU A 18 -3.38 2.75 -13.36
CA LEU A 18 -3.87 2.13 -12.12
C LEU A 18 -2.71 1.78 -11.18
N ALA A 19 -1.57 1.35 -11.74
CA ALA A 19 -0.40 1.03 -10.95
C ALA A 19 0.12 2.23 -10.15
N TRP A 20 0.25 3.37 -10.82
CA TRP A 20 0.67 4.64 -10.22
C TRP A 20 -0.34 5.18 -9.22
N VAL A 21 -1.64 5.06 -9.52
CA VAL A 21 -2.71 5.39 -8.57
C VAL A 21 -2.53 4.60 -7.26
N GLY A 22 -2.24 3.30 -7.34
CA GLY A 22 -1.98 2.47 -6.16
C GLY A 22 -0.79 2.95 -5.33
N ILE A 23 0.31 3.34 -5.98
CA ILE A 23 1.49 3.87 -5.28
C ILE A 23 1.18 5.22 -4.62
N VAL A 24 0.55 6.15 -5.34
CA VAL A 24 0.20 7.47 -4.78
C VAL A 24 -0.75 7.30 -3.60
N ALA A 25 -1.77 6.45 -3.73
CA ALA A 25 -2.69 6.14 -2.63
C ALA A 25 -1.93 5.56 -1.43
N HIS A 26 -0.98 4.65 -1.63
CA HIS A 26 -0.16 4.08 -0.55
C HIS A 26 0.70 5.13 0.15
N VAL A 27 1.23 6.10 -0.59
CA VAL A 27 1.97 7.24 -0.02
C VAL A 27 1.06 8.14 0.80
N VAL A 28 -0.15 8.42 0.34
CA VAL A 28 -1.13 9.19 1.11
C VAL A 28 -1.47 8.50 2.44
N VAL A 29 -1.51 7.16 2.48
CA VAL A 29 -1.75 6.40 3.72
C VAL A 29 -0.71 6.69 4.81
N LEU A 30 0.53 7.07 4.44
CA LEU A 30 1.57 7.43 5.42
C LEU A 30 1.15 8.59 6.33
N PHE A 31 0.30 9.50 5.84
CA PHE A 31 -0.22 10.60 6.66
C PHE A 31 -0.94 10.09 7.92
N PHE A 32 -1.77 9.04 7.80
CA PHE A 32 -2.46 8.45 8.94
C PHE A 32 -1.48 7.90 9.99
N TYR A 33 -0.36 7.33 9.55
CA TYR A 33 0.65 6.75 10.42
C TYR A 33 1.38 7.83 11.23
N VAL A 34 1.66 8.97 10.58
CA VAL A 34 2.28 10.13 11.24
C VAL A 34 1.34 10.75 12.28
N VAL A 35 0.07 10.95 11.92
CA VAL A 35 -0.93 11.53 12.84
C VAL A 35 -1.25 10.57 13.99
N SER A 36 -1.21 9.25 13.77
CA SER A 36 -1.37 8.25 14.84
C SER A 36 -0.33 8.36 15.95
N GLY A 37 0.82 9.00 15.73
CA GLY A 37 1.78 9.28 16.80
C GLY A 37 1.27 10.23 17.89
N LEU A 38 0.12 10.89 17.68
CA LEU A 38 -0.56 11.67 18.71
C LEU A 38 -1.32 10.79 19.72
N VAL A 39 -1.71 9.59 19.31
CA VAL A 39 -2.57 8.66 20.06
C VAL A 39 -1.87 7.34 20.44
N MET A 40 -0.75 7.04 19.77
CA MET A 40 0.00 5.79 19.94
C MET A 40 1.39 6.01 20.53
N PRO A 41 1.95 5.00 21.23
CA PRO A 41 3.36 4.99 21.59
C PRO A 41 4.28 5.08 20.36
N ALA A 42 5.40 5.79 20.48
CA ALA A 42 6.36 6.00 19.38
C ALA A 42 6.90 4.69 18.79
N TRP A 43 7.07 3.63 19.60
CA TRP A 43 7.53 2.33 19.12
C TRP A 43 6.50 1.67 18.18
N ALA A 44 5.19 1.82 18.47
CA ALA A 44 4.12 1.24 17.66
C ALA A 44 4.04 1.94 16.29
N VAL A 45 4.18 3.27 16.28
CA VAL A 45 4.32 4.06 15.05
C VAL A 45 5.56 3.60 14.26
N GLY A 46 6.68 3.38 14.93
CA GLY A 46 7.90 2.85 14.30
C GLY A 46 7.67 1.51 13.59
N VAL A 47 7.02 0.56 14.27
CA VAL A 47 6.65 -0.75 13.69
C VAL A 47 5.71 -0.58 12.49
N LEU A 48 4.70 0.27 12.61
CA LEU A 48 3.76 0.55 11.52
C LEU A 48 4.48 1.16 10.30
N VAL A 49 5.37 2.13 10.49
CA VAL A 49 6.17 2.72 9.40
C VAL A 49 7.05 1.68 8.71
N VAL A 50 7.65 0.75 9.46
CA VAL A 50 8.42 -0.37 8.90
C VAL A 50 7.53 -1.27 8.03
N ILE A 51 6.35 -1.63 8.50
CA ILE A 51 5.38 -2.43 7.73
C ILE A 51 4.96 -1.68 6.46
N TRP A 52 4.65 -0.39 6.58
CA TRP A 52 4.29 0.47 5.46
C TRP A 52 5.41 0.53 4.40
N ALA A 53 6.67 0.65 4.82
CA ALA A 53 7.81 0.67 3.91
C ALA A 53 8.00 -0.69 3.20
N GLY A 54 7.78 -1.80 3.91
CA GLY A 54 7.74 -3.14 3.31
C GLY A 54 6.64 -3.26 2.26
N LEU A 55 5.44 -2.77 2.56
CA LEU A 55 4.32 -2.74 1.59
C LEU A 55 4.63 -1.83 0.39
N LEU A 56 5.31 -0.70 0.58
CA LEU A 56 5.76 0.13 -0.54
C LEU A 56 6.73 -0.63 -1.44
N ALA A 57 7.69 -1.36 -0.87
CA ALA A 57 8.59 -2.21 -1.63
C ALA A 57 7.82 -3.28 -2.45
N VAL A 58 6.77 -3.87 -1.86
CA VAL A 58 5.85 -4.79 -2.56
C VAL A 58 5.10 -4.09 -3.69
N ALA A 59 4.59 -2.88 -3.50
CA ALA A 59 3.93 -2.11 -4.56
C ALA A 59 4.89 -1.81 -5.72
N ILE A 60 6.14 -1.46 -5.44
CA ILE A 60 7.17 -1.22 -6.46
C ILE A 60 7.49 -2.54 -7.22
N ALA A 61 7.58 -3.67 -6.51
CA ALA A 61 7.78 -4.97 -7.13
C ALA A 61 6.59 -5.40 -8.01
N LEU A 62 5.36 -5.13 -7.56
CA LEU A 62 4.13 -5.38 -8.32
C LEU A 62 4.03 -4.48 -9.55
N LEU A 63 4.48 -3.23 -9.47
CA LEU A 63 4.51 -2.32 -10.62
C LEU A 63 5.37 -2.87 -11.77
N ARG A 64 6.39 -3.68 -11.46
CA ARG A 64 7.27 -4.34 -12.44
C ARG A 64 6.72 -5.67 -12.97
N THR A 65 5.94 -6.39 -12.18
CA THR A 65 5.52 -7.77 -12.51
C THR A 65 4.03 -7.91 -12.83
N ARG A 66 3.15 -7.24 -12.07
CA ARG A 66 1.69 -7.31 -12.19
C ARG A 66 1.03 -5.95 -11.83
N PRO A 67 1.12 -4.94 -12.71
CA PRO A 67 0.76 -3.55 -12.40
C PRO A 67 -0.63 -3.31 -11.77
N PRO A 68 -1.72 -4.01 -12.16
CA PRO A 68 -3.04 -3.79 -11.55
C PRO A 68 -3.12 -4.14 -10.06
N TRP A 69 -2.26 -5.06 -9.58
CA TRP A 69 -2.29 -5.53 -8.20
C TRP A 69 -1.74 -4.50 -7.20
N THR A 70 -1.09 -3.42 -7.64
CA THR A 70 -0.60 -2.38 -6.72
C THR A 70 -1.72 -1.67 -5.98
N LEU A 71 -2.96 -1.68 -6.52
CA LEU A 71 -4.14 -1.11 -5.86
C LEU A 71 -4.54 -1.85 -4.57
N VAL A 72 -4.14 -3.12 -4.43
CA VAL A 72 -4.42 -3.91 -3.22
C VAL A 72 -3.54 -3.47 -2.06
N VAL A 73 -2.33 -2.98 -2.35
CA VAL A 73 -1.34 -2.61 -1.33
C VAL A 73 -1.84 -1.51 -0.36
N PRO A 74 -2.37 -0.36 -0.83
CA PRO A 74 -2.89 0.66 0.09
C PRO A 74 -4.08 0.14 0.91
N LEU A 75 -4.91 -0.76 0.38
CA LEU A 75 -6.00 -1.36 1.15
C LEU A 75 -5.47 -2.22 2.30
N VAL A 76 -4.46 -3.05 2.02
CA VAL A 76 -3.78 -3.84 3.06
C VAL A 76 -3.14 -2.93 4.10
N ALA A 77 -2.51 -1.83 3.68
CA ALA A 77 -1.92 -0.86 4.60
C ALA A 77 -2.94 -0.22 5.55
N VAL A 78 -4.13 0.13 5.04
CA VAL A 78 -5.23 0.66 5.87
C VAL A 78 -5.76 -0.40 6.83
N VAL A 79 -5.95 -1.64 6.37
CA VAL A 79 -6.42 -2.75 7.22
C VAL A 79 -5.44 -3.06 8.35
N VAL A 80 -4.14 -3.13 8.04
CA VAL A 80 -3.10 -3.34 9.05
C VAL A 80 -3.09 -2.21 10.06
N TRP A 81 -3.13 -0.96 9.60
CA TRP A 81 -3.20 0.20 10.48
C TRP A 81 -4.41 0.13 11.41
N PHE A 82 -5.60 -0.08 10.86
CA PHE A 82 -6.84 -0.15 11.64
C PHE A 82 -6.77 -1.28 12.68
N ALA A 83 -6.31 -2.47 12.28
CA ALA A 83 -6.16 -3.60 13.19
C ALA A 83 -5.21 -3.30 14.36
N VAL A 84 -4.07 -2.63 14.09
CA VAL A 84 -3.10 -2.25 15.14
C VAL A 84 -3.68 -1.19 16.06
N VAL A 85 -4.37 -0.18 15.52
CA VAL A 85 -5.04 0.86 16.32
C VAL A 85 -6.09 0.24 17.24
N SER A 86 -7.00 -0.58 16.69
CA SER A 86 -8.05 -1.23 17.47
C SER A 86 -7.52 -2.23 18.49
N ALA A 87 -6.46 -2.98 18.15
CA ALA A 87 -5.79 -3.88 19.09
C ALA A 87 -5.14 -3.12 20.25
N GLY A 88 -4.53 -1.97 19.95
CA GLY A 88 -3.93 -1.09 20.93
C GLY A 88 -4.94 -0.52 21.92
N ASP A 89 -6.07 -0.02 21.42
CA ASP A 89 -7.19 0.45 22.25
C ASP A 89 -7.76 -0.68 23.12
N ALA A 90 -8.06 -1.84 22.51
CA ALA A 90 -8.73 -2.94 23.20
C ALA A 90 -7.85 -3.69 24.22
N TRP A 91 -6.54 -3.82 23.98
CA TRP A 91 -5.66 -4.68 24.80
C TRP A 91 -4.53 -3.94 25.49
N LEU A 92 -4.08 -2.80 24.96
CA LEU A 92 -2.91 -2.06 25.45
C LEU A 92 -3.27 -0.72 26.09
N GLY A 93 -4.56 -0.37 26.11
CA GLY A 93 -5.08 0.87 26.71
C GLY A 93 -4.63 2.14 25.99
N TRP A 94 -4.37 2.06 24.68
CA TRP A 94 -4.06 3.25 23.88
C TRP A 94 -5.31 4.10 23.72
N THR A 95 -5.17 5.42 23.72
CA THR A 95 -6.31 6.33 23.52
C THR A 95 -6.51 6.54 22.01
N ALA A 96 -7.05 5.54 21.32
CA ALA A 96 -7.33 5.61 19.89
C ALA A 96 -8.57 6.45 19.56
#